data_AF-A0A7X0UDD2-F1
#
_entry.id   AF-A0A7X0UDD2-F1
#
_cell.length_a   1.000
_cell.length_b   1.000
_cell.length_c   1.000
_cell.angle_alpha   90.00
_cell.angle_beta   90.00
_cell.angle_gamma   90.00
#
_symmetry.space_group_name_H-M   'P 1'
#
loop_
_entity.id
_entity.type
_entity.pdbx_description
1 polymer ?
#
loop_
_entity_poly.entity_id
_entity_poly.type
_entity_poly.pdbx_seq_one_letter_code
_entity_poly.pdbx_strand_id
1 'polypeptide(L)'
;MNATTYGMDIAKNVFQLHWVEPTSAEICRRKLSRSKVLEFFAKRLPARIVMEACGGAHHWARELAALGHQVELLPAHQVRKFASGNKDDAADARAIWLAAQHPDIRRVPLKSIQQQAELSVHRVRSHWMQVRTATINCLRGLLYEFGVVLPKGRRAALRLLAEQRAQVDQQLPGAMVQLLDSQLLALGTLDAQIASLEAQIEAVQRSNEVARRLRQVPGIGLLGATALAATLGDGSAWRSAREFACCMGLTPRHTGTGGKVRMGGISKRGDAYIRTLLIHGARNLVRCAQPVPWIAQLLERRPFNVVATAVAHKLARAAWAMVAQGTAWQANHKAGVTAHA
;
A
#
# COMPACT_ATOMS: atom_id res chain seq x y z
N MET A 1 27.20 23.69 -9.58
CA MET A 1 26.81 24.25 -8.27
C MET A 1 25.91 23.23 -7.58
N ASN A 2 26.22 22.84 -6.35
CA ASN A 2 25.35 21.93 -5.59
C ASN A 2 24.08 22.69 -5.20
N ALA A 3 22.92 22.26 -5.72
CA ALA A 3 21.64 22.87 -5.39
C ALA A 3 21.36 22.77 -3.88
N THR A 4 20.85 23.84 -3.28
CA THR A 4 20.49 23.87 -1.84
C THR A 4 19.49 22.76 -1.53
N THR A 5 19.76 21.98 -0.48
CA THR A 5 18.87 20.90 -0.02
C THR A 5 18.04 21.35 1.16
N TYR A 6 16.72 21.33 1.01
CA TYR A 6 15.74 21.63 2.04
C TYR A 6 15.12 20.34 2.58
N GLY A 7 15.24 20.09 3.88
CA GLY A 7 14.36 19.17 4.59
C GLY A 7 13.09 19.90 4.99
N MET A 8 11.94 19.42 4.55
CA MET A 8 10.65 20.03 4.83
C MET A 8 9.73 19.04 5.54
N ASP A 9 9.38 19.37 6.78
CA ASP A 9 8.29 18.72 7.49
C ASP A 9 6.95 19.38 7.14
N ILE A 10 5.94 18.54 6.89
CA ILE A 10 4.63 18.93 6.37
C ILE A 10 3.55 18.66 7.41
N ALA A 11 2.89 19.72 7.89
CA ALA A 11 1.66 19.61 8.66
C ALA A 11 0.46 20.23 7.91
N LYS A 12 -0.71 20.25 8.58
CA LYS A 12 -1.95 20.77 7.98
C LYS A 12 -1.85 22.26 7.66
N ASN A 13 -1.35 23.07 8.61
CA ASN A 13 -1.40 24.53 8.52
C ASN A 13 -0.02 25.17 8.48
N VAL A 14 0.99 24.52 9.06
CA VAL A 14 2.33 25.08 9.21
C VAL A 14 3.37 24.04 8.83
N PHE A 15 4.40 24.50 8.14
CA PHE A 15 5.48 23.72 7.57
C PHE A 15 6.77 24.18 8.21
N GLN A 16 7.68 23.26 8.44
CA GLN A 16 8.97 23.56 9.01
C GLN A 16 10.07 23.19 8.02
N LEU A 17 10.92 24.16 7.70
CA LEU A 17 12.06 24.00 6.83
C LEU A 17 13.34 23.94 7.63
N HIS A 18 14.26 23.11 7.14
CA HIS A 18 15.64 23.02 7.58
C HIS A 18 16.56 22.95 6.36
N TRP A 19 17.60 23.76 6.31
CA TRP A 19 18.67 23.63 5.32
C TRP A 19 19.98 24.15 5.89
N VAL A 20 21.08 23.80 5.22
CA VAL A 20 22.40 24.34 5.49
C VAL A 20 22.82 25.11 4.25
N GLU A 21 23.23 26.37 4.43
CA GLU A 21 23.66 27.20 3.31
C GLU A 21 24.98 26.67 2.74
N PRO A 22 25.09 26.40 1.42
CA PRO A 22 26.27 25.72 0.86
C PRO A 22 27.59 26.49 1.02
N THR A 23 27.54 27.83 1.11
CA THR A 23 28.73 28.69 1.18
C THR A 23 29.15 29.00 2.61
N SER A 24 28.21 29.39 3.48
CA SER A 24 28.51 29.79 4.86
C SER A 24 28.47 28.64 5.87
N ALA A 25 27.94 27.47 5.47
CA ALA A 25 27.60 26.36 6.36
C ALA A 25 26.63 26.74 7.50
N GLU A 26 25.94 27.88 7.36
CA GLU A 26 24.95 28.33 8.34
C GLU A 26 23.74 27.39 8.35
N ILE A 27 23.31 27.00 9.55
CA ILE A 27 22.12 26.17 9.73
C ILE A 27 20.90 27.10 9.78
N CYS A 28 20.07 27.03 8.76
CA CYS A 28 18.87 27.84 8.66
C CYS A 28 17.62 27.01 8.99
N ARG A 29 16.67 27.64 9.66
CA ARG A 29 15.36 27.07 9.98
C ARG A 29 14.28 28.09 9.70
N ARG A 30 13.16 27.66 9.11
CA ARG A 30 12.05 28.57 8.84
C ARG A 30 10.71 27.88 8.99
N LYS A 31 9.83 28.53 9.74
CA LYS A 31 8.42 28.15 9.85
C LYS A 31 7.63 28.90 8.78
N LEU A 32 6.80 28.20 8.01
CA LEU A 32 5.98 28.77 6.95
C LEU A 32 4.53 28.33 7.11
N SER A 33 3.58 29.27 7.01
CA SER A 33 2.18 28.88 6.85
C SER A 33 1.99 28.17 5.50
N ARG A 34 1.01 27.28 5.43
CA ARG A 34 0.64 26.54 4.23
C ARG A 34 0.54 27.42 2.97
N SER A 35 -0.10 28.59 3.08
CA SER A 35 -0.32 29.51 1.96
C SER A 35 0.97 30.19 1.46
N LYS A 36 2.03 30.20 2.27
CA LYS A 36 3.30 30.87 1.95
C LYS A 36 4.37 29.93 1.39
N VAL A 37 4.15 28.61 1.40
CA VAL A 37 5.14 27.62 0.93
C VAL A 37 5.48 27.82 -0.55
N LEU A 38 4.47 27.91 -1.43
CA LEU A 38 4.72 28.09 -2.87
C LEU A 38 5.36 29.44 -3.18
N GLU A 39 4.90 30.52 -2.53
CA GLU A 39 5.50 31.85 -2.68
C GLU A 39 6.98 31.85 -2.27
N PHE A 40 7.32 31.14 -1.19
CA PHE A 40 8.69 31.04 -0.70
C PHE A 40 9.63 30.33 -1.69
N PHE A 41 9.15 29.27 -2.33
CA PHE A 41 9.93 28.46 -3.27
C PHE A 41 9.97 29.07 -4.68
N ALA A 42 8.90 29.73 -5.13
CA ALA A 42 8.86 30.44 -6.42
C ALA A 42 9.91 31.56 -6.54
N LYS A 43 10.36 32.12 -5.41
CA LYS A 43 11.40 33.16 -5.35
C LYS A 43 12.82 32.60 -5.22
N ARG A 44 13.02 31.29 -5.40
CA ARG A 44 14.31 30.60 -5.25
C ARG A 44 14.72 29.92 -6.55
N LEU A 45 16.03 29.81 -6.74
CA LEU A 45 16.59 28.98 -7.80
C LEU A 45 16.15 27.50 -7.61
N PRO A 46 16.18 26.69 -8.70
CA PRO A 46 15.98 25.25 -8.61
C PRO A 46 16.80 24.64 -7.47
N ALA A 47 16.11 23.88 -6.63
CA ALA A 47 16.62 23.38 -5.35
C ALA A 47 16.21 21.93 -5.17
N ARG A 48 16.88 21.23 -4.25
CA ARG A 48 16.49 19.88 -3.85
C ARG A 48 15.60 19.98 -2.61
N ILE A 49 14.36 19.52 -2.71
CA ILE A 49 13.39 19.56 -1.60
C ILE A 49 13.05 18.13 -1.21
N VAL A 50 13.24 17.81 0.07
CA VAL A 50 13.04 16.47 0.58
C VAL A 50 11.99 16.51 1.67
N MET A 51 11.02 15.60 1.58
CA MET A 51 9.90 15.48 2.52
C MET A 51 9.75 14.03 2.96
N GLU A 52 9.18 13.81 4.14
CA GLU A 52 8.69 12.49 4.50
C GLU A 52 7.45 12.14 3.66
N ALA A 53 7.34 10.88 3.23
CA ALA A 53 6.14 10.36 2.59
C ALA A 53 4.96 10.29 3.59
N CYS A 54 4.12 11.32 3.58
CA CYS A 54 2.93 11.45 4.41
C CYS A 54 1.67 11.74 3.55
N GLY A 55 0.51 11.95 4.20
CA GLY A 55 -0.77 12.16 3.52
C GLY A 55 -0.80 13.32 2.51
N GLY A 56 -0.06 14.40 2.76
CA GLY A 56 0.03 15.57 1.88
C GLY A 56 1.22 15.56 0.91
N ALA A 57 2.20 14.68 1.10
CA ALA A 57 3.51 14.78 0.49
C ALA A 57 3.48 14.69 -1.05
N HIS A 58 2.62 13.83 -1.62
CA HIS A 58 2.51 13.71 -3.07
C HIS A 58 1.95 14.96 -3.74
N HIS A 59 1.01 15.67 -3.11
CA HIS A 59 0.49 16.94 -3.64
C HIS A 59 1.59 18.00 -3.64
N TRP A 60 2.23 18.23 -2.49
CA TRP A 60 3.33 19.19 -2.38
C TRP A 60 4.48 18.88 -3.31
N ALA A 61 4.81 17.61 -3.49
CA ALA A 61 5.86 17.22 -4.41
C ALA A 61 5.56 17.64 -5.85
N ARG A 62 4.31 17.54 -6.30
CA ARG A 62 3.92 17.99 -7.64
C ARG A 62 3.93 19.51 -7.76
N GLU A 63 3.38 20.22 -6.78
CA GLU A 63 3.37 21.69 -6.79
C GLU A 63 4.79 22.27 -6.82
N LEU A 64 5.69 21.72 -5.99
CA LEU A 64 7.08 22.17 -5.92
C LEU A 64 7.90 21.74 -7.14
N ALA A 65 7.62 20.57 -7.71
CA ALA A 65 8.23 20.16 -8.97
C ALA A 65 7.79 21.05 -10.15
N ALA A 66 6.54 21.52 -10.15
CA ALA A 66 6.03 22.46 -11.16
C ALA A 66 6.73 23.84 -11.11
N LEU A 67 7.29 24.22 -9.95
CA LEU A 67 8.16 25.40 -9.81
C LEU A 67 9.62 25.14 -10.26
N GLY A 68 9.93 23.94 -10.77
CA GLY A 68 11.27 23.59 -11.26
C GLY A 68 12.22 23.01 -10.21
N HIS A 69 11.73 22.69 -9.00
CA HIS A 69 12.56 22.05 -7.97
C HIS A 69 12.64 20.53 -8.15
N GLN A 70 13.75 19.95 -7.72
CA GLN A 70 13.89 18.49 -7.62
C GLN A 70 13.29 18.04 -6.29
N VAL A 71 12.22 17.24 -6.33
CA VAL A 71 11.51 16.82 -5.12
C VAL A 71 11.66 15.33 -4.84
N GLU A 72 12.03 14.99 -3.61
CA GLU A 72 12.21 13.61 -3.14
C GLU A 72 11.32 13.32 -1.93
N LEU A 73 10.74 12.12 -1.90
CA LEU A 73 10.01 11.61 -0.74
C LEU A 73 10.83 10.51 -0.05
N LEU A 74 10.99 10.61 1.27
CA LEU A 74 11.66 9.58 2.07
C LEU A 74 10.65 8.73 2.84
N PRO A 75 10.92 7.42 3.06
CA PRO A 75 10.07 6.59 3.90
C PRO A 75 10.13 7.05 5.36
N ALA A 76 8.96 7.30 5.96
CA ALA A 76 8.78 7.67 7.37
C ALA A 76 9.67 6.89 8.36
N HIS A 77 9.62 5.56 8.27
CA HIS A 77 10.37 4.67 9.17
C HIS A 77 11.90 4.76 9.03
N GLN A 78 12.42 5.30 7.92
CA GLN A 78 13.84 5.58 7.75
C GLN A 78 14.18 6.97 8.30
N VAL A 79 13.37 7.99 8.00
CA VAL A 79 13.54 9.35 8.55
C VAL A 79 13.56 9.34 10.07
N ARG A 80 12.66 8.57 10.70
CA ARG A 80 12.58 8.44 12.17
C ARG A 80 13.89 8.02 12.84
N LYS A 81 14.80 7.33 12.13
CA LYS A 81 16.10 6.92 12.68
C LYS A 81 17.10 8.07 12.82
N PHE A 82 16.84 9.19 12.16
CA PHE A 82 17.66 10.41 12.20
C PHE A 82 17.09 11.47 13.15
N ALA A 83 15.91 11.23 13.70
CA ALA A 83 15.35 12.08 14.75
C ALA A 83 16.18 11.94 16.02
N SER A 84 16.50 13.08 16.64
CA SER A 84 17.31 13.17 17.85
C SER A 84 16.74 14.26 18.75
N GLY A 85 16.75 14.03 20.06
CA GLY A 85 16.22 14.96 21.05
C GLY A 85 14.70 14.89 21.20
N ASN A 86 14.11 16.00 21.65
CA ASN A 86 12.67 16.12 21.88
C ASN A 86 11.89 16.19 20.57
N LYS A 87 10.63 15.77 20.63
CA LYS A 87 9.73 15.81 19.48
C LYS A 87 9.23 17.23 19.26
N ASP A 88 9.69 17.86 18.19
CA ASP A 88 9.16 19.11 17.65
C ASP A 88 9.30 19.16 16.12
N ASP A 89 8.53 20.03 15.47
CA ASP A 89 8.50 20.14 14.00
C ASP A 89 9.90 20.51 13.41
N ALA A 90 10.75 21.21 14.18
CA ALA A 90 12.08 21.62 13.72
C ALA A 90 13.09 20.47 13.76
N ALA A 91 12.99 19.60 14.76
CA ALA A 91 13.71 18.35 14.86
C ALA A 91 13.28 17.38 13.75
N ASP A 92 11.98 17.33 13.43
CA ASP A 92 11.46 16.51 12.34
C ASP A 92 11.97 17.00 10.96
N ALA A 93 11.92 18.30 10.69
CA ALA A 93 12.50 18.88 9.47
C ALA A 93 14.02 18.63 9.35
N ARG A 94 14.75 18.71 10.47
CA ARG A 94 16.18 18.37 10.54
C ARG A 94 16.42 16.89 10.27
N ALA A 95 15.59 15.99 10.82
CA ALA A 95 15.71 14.56 10.59
C ALA A 95 15.51 14.21 9.10
N ILE A 96 14.55 14.86 8.44
CA ILE A 96 14.34 14.73 6.99
C ILE A 96 15.58 15.20 6.22
N TRP A 97 16.13 16.37 6.57
CA TRP A 97 17.35 16.88 5.96
C TRP A 97 18.54 15.93 6.14
N LEU A 98 18.77 15.43 7.36
CA LEU A 98 19.84 14.46 7.65
C LEU A 98 19.66 13.17 6.83
N ALA A 99 18.46 12.62 6.81
CA ALA A 99 18.16 11.42 6.03
C ALA A 99 18.36 11.65 4.52
N ALA A 100 18.11 12.87 4.01
CA ALA A 100 18.34 13.21 2.61
C ALA A 100 19.80 13.08 2.17
N GLN A 101 20.75 13.19 3.10
CA GLN A 101 22.18 13.08 2.83
C GLN A 101 22.61 11.63 2.60
N HIS A 102 21.76 10.65 2.93
CA HIS A 102 22.04 9.22 2.78
C HIS A 102 21.53 8.69 1.43
N PRO A 103 22.41 8.42 0.44
CA PRO A 103 22.00 7.96 -0.89
C PRO A 103 21.44 6.53 -0.89
N ASP A 104 21.74 5.73 0.14
CA ASP A 104 21.27 4.36 0.30
C ASP A 104 19.78 4.27 0.70
N ILE A 105 19.20 5.35 1.27
CA ILE A 105 17.78 5.40 1.59
C ILE A 105 16.96 5.40 0.31
N ARG A 106 16.15 4.36 0.06
CA ARG A 106 15.29 4.34 -1.13
C ARG A 106 14.20 5.41 -1.02
N ARG A 107 14.10 6.27 -2.04
CA ARG A 107 13.05 7.29 -2.16
C ARG A 107 11.71 6.63 -2.50
N VAL A 108 10.63 7.18 -1.97
CA VAL A 108 9.26 6.78 -2.30
C VAL A 108 8.89 7.38 -3.67
N PRO A 109 8.43 6.56 -4.63
CA PRO A 109 8.05 7.06 -5.96
C PRO A 109 6.95 8.12 -5.87
N LEU A 110 7.12 9.22 -6.62
CA LEU A 110 6.08 10.22 -6.79
C LEU A 110 4.94 9.63 -7.61
N LYS A 111 3.71 9.86 -7.14
CA LYS A 111 2.50 9.43 -7.84
C LYS A 111 1.88 10.60 -8.58
N SER A 112 1.40 10.35 -9.79
CA SER A 112 0.51 11.28 -10.49
C SER A 112 -0.82 11.42 -9.74
N ILE A 113 -1.59 12.46 -10.07
CA ILE A 113 -2.95 12.64 -9.54
C ILE A 113 -3.81 11.42 -9.90
N GLN A 114 -3.70 10.95 -11.14
CA GLN A 114 -4.44 9.78 -11.62
C GLN A 114 -4.09 8.50 -10.84
N GLN A 115 -2.81 8.21 -10.62
CA GLN A 115 -2.39 7.05 -9.81
C GLN A 115 -2.91 7.15 -8.37
N GLN A 116 -2.91 8.34 -7.77
CA GLN A 116 -3.48 8.53 -6.43
C GLN A 116 -5.00 8.34 -6.40
N ALA A 117 -5.72 8.80 -7.42
CA ALA A 117 -7.16 8.62 -7.54
C ALA A 117 -7.51 7.13 -7.66
N GLU A 118 -6.82 6.41 -8.56
CA GLU A 118 -7.01 4.97 -8.75
C GLU A 118 -6.79 4.18 -7.44
N LEU A 119 -5.67 4.42 -6.75
CA LEU A 119 -5.39 3.79 -5.45
C LEU A 119 -6.39 4.19 -4.36
N SER A 120 -7.03 5.36 -4.46
CA SER A 120 -8.05 5.79 -3.50
C SER A 120 -9.35 5.02 -3.68
N VAL A 121 -9.75 4.69 -4.91
CA VAL A 121 -10.90 3.79 -5.18
C VAL A 121 -10.69 2.45 -4.49
N HIS A 122 -9.50 1.86 -4.61
CA HIS A 122 -9.13 0.63 -3.90
C HIS A 122 -9.22 0.76 -2.37
N ARG A 123 -8.77 1.89 -1.82
CA ARG A 123 -8.80 2.17 -0.38
C ARG A 123 -10.23 2.30 0.14
N VAL A 124 -11.09 3.03 -0.57
CA VAL A 124 -12.51 3.18 -0.21
C VAL A 124 -13.25 1.85 -0.30
N ARG A 125 -13.00 1.05 -1.35
CA ARG A 125 -13.55 -0.31 -1.45
C ARG A 125 -13.14 -1.17 -0.24
N SER A 126 -11.86 -1.14 0.13
CA SER A 126 -11.37 -1.87 1.30
C SER A 126 -12.01 -1.39 2.60
N HIS A 127 -12.21 -0.08 2.74
CA HIS A 127 -12.90 0.51 3.89
C HIS A 127 -14.34 0.00 3.98
N TRP A 128 -15.12 0.06 2.89
CA TRP A 128 -16.50 -0.44 2.91
C TRP A 128 -16.60 -1.95 3.19
N MET A 129 -15.64 -2.75 2.71
CA MET A 129 -15.58 -4.16 3.07
C MET A 129 -15.36 -4.38 4.58
N GLN A 130 -14.53 -3.54 5.21
CA GLN A 130 -14.30 -3.59 6.66
C GLN A 130 -15.54 -3.15 7.43
N VAL A 131 -16.17 -2.04 7.05
CA VAL A 131 -17.41 -1.55 7.65
C VAL A 131 -18.50 -2.61 7.55
N ARG A 132 -18.73 -3.18 6.37
CA ARG A 132 -19.69 -4.29 6.17
C ARG A 132 -19.43 -5.47 7.11
N THR A 133 -18.16 -5.85 7.27
CA THR A 133 -17.78 -6.95 8.16
C THR A 133 -18.02 -6.60 9.63
N ALA A 134 -17.70 -5.36 10.03
CA ALA A 134 -17.95 -4.86 11.37
C ALA A 134 -19.46 -4.81 11.69
N THR A 135 -20.28 -4.35 10.76
CA THR A 135 -21.75 -4.33 10.88
C THR A 135 -22.32 -5.73 11.09
N ILE A 136 -21.86 -6.73 10.31
CA ILE A 136 -22.30 -8.13 10.49
C ILE A 136 -21.85 -8.69 11.84
N ASN A 137 -20.65 -8.35 12.30
CA ASN A 137 -20.15 -8.80 13.60
C ASN A 137 -20.91 -8.14 14.75
N CYS A 138 -21.28 -6.86 14.61
CA CYS A 138 -22.15 -6.16 15.55
C CYS A 138 -23.52 -6.84 15.62
N LEU A 139 -24.17 -7.09 14.47
CA LEU A 139 -25.43 -7.84 14.42
C LEU A 139 -25.31 -9.21 15.09
N ARG A 140 -24.23 -9.96 14.81
CA ARG A 140 -23.99 -11.27 15.44
C ARG A 140 -23.87 -11.16 16.96
N GLY A 141 -23.19 -10.14 17.48
CA GLY A 141 -23.05 -9.92 18.92
C GLY A 141 -24.39 -9.57 19.58
N LEU A 142 -25.11 -8.60 19.01
CA LEU A 142 -26.39 -8.15 19.56
C LEU A 142 -27.45 -9.25 19.54
N LEU A 143 -27.61 -9.94 18.41
CA LEU A 143 -28.60 -11.02 18.28
C LEU A 143 -28.30 -12.20 19.20
N TYR A 144 -27.03 -12.44 19.52
CA TYR A 144 -26.62 -13.49 20.45
C TYR A 144 -27.16 -13.23 21.88
N GLU A 145 -27.26 -11.98 22.32
CA GLU A 145 -27.84 -11.62 23.62
C GLU A 145 -29.33 -11.99 23.74
N PHE A 146 -30.02 -12.11 22.60
CA PHE A 146 -31.42 -12.53 22.51
C PHE A 146 -31.58 -14.01 22.10
N GLY A 147 -30.51 -14.82 22.19
CA GLY A 147 -30.55 -16.25 21.85
C GLY A 147 -30.53 -16.55 20.34
N VAL A 148 -30.43 -15.54 19.48
CA VAL A 148 -30.38 -15.72 18.02
C VAL A 148 -28.92 -15.89 17.57
N VAL A 149 -28.52 -17.13 17.29
CA VAL A 149 -27.14 -17.46 16.91
C VAL A 149 -26.95 -17.41 15.40
N LEU A 150 -26.28 -16.36 14.91
CA LEU A 150 -25.95 -16.25 13.48
C LEU A 150 -24.75 -17.15 13.08
N PRO A 151 -24.85 -17.93 12.00
CA PRO A 151 -23.77 -18.80 11.54
C PRO A 151 -22.53 -18.00 11.14
N LYS A 152 -21.38 -18.67 11.14
CA LYS A 152 -20.10 -18.05 10.76
C LYS A 152 -20.12 -17.67 9.28
N GLY A 153 -19.70 -16.43 9.01
CA GLY A 153 -19.52 -15.91 7.67
C GLY A 153 -20.73 -15.11 7.16
N ARG A 154 -20.44 -14.07 6.37
CA ARG A 154 -21.43 -13.12 5.86
C ARG A 154 -22.61 -13.79 5.16
N ARG A 155 -22.33 -14.63 4.15
CA ARG A 155 -23.37 -15.20 3.29
C ARG A 155 -24.34 -16.08 4.08
N ALA A 156 -23.82 -16.92 4.98
CA ALA A 156 -24.63 -17.78 5.82
C ALA A 156 -25.47 -16.95 6.81
N ALA A 157 -24.89 -15.93 7.44
CA ALA A 157 -25.60 -15.07 8.39
C ALA A 157 -26.75 -14.31 7.72
N LEU A 158 -26.50 -13.69 6.56
CA LEU A 158 -27.53 -12.97 5.82
C LEU A 158 -28.60 -13.89 5.25
N ARG A 159 -28.21 -15.11 4.83
CA ARG A 159 -29.17 -16.13 4.39
C ARG A 159 -30.12 -16.53 5.51
N LEU A 160 -29.59 -16.83 6.70
CA LEU A 160 -30.43 -17.15 7.86
C LEU A 160 -31.41 -16.03 8.15
N LEU A 161 -30.94 -14.78 8.19
CA LEU A 161 -31.79 -13.62 8.43
C LEU A 161 -32.85 -13.41 7.35
N ALA A 162 -32.59 -13.81 6.11
CA ALA A 162 -33.56 -13.74 5.02
C ALA A 162 -34.58 -14.88 5.08
N GLU A 163 -34.14 -16.10 5.38
CA GLU A 163 -34.99 -17.31 5.38
C GLU A 163 -35.81 -17.46 6.66
N GLN A 164 -35.27 -17.01 7.81
CA GLN A 164 -35.86 -17.22 9.13
C GLN A 164 -36.31 -15.91 9.79
N ARG A 165 -36.60 -14.87 8.99
CA ARG A 165 -36.85 -13.52 9.49
C ARG A 165 -37.99 -13.47 10.50
N ALA A 166 -39.11 -14.11 10.18
CA ALA A 166 -40.29 -14.12 11.03
C ALA A 166 -40.04 -14.78 12.39
N GLN A 167 -39.30 -15.89 12.44
CA GLN A 167 -38.96 -16.54 13.70
C GLN A 167 -37.97 -15.71 14.53
N VAL A 168 -37.03 -15.03 13.87
CA VAL A 168 -36.11 -14.10 14.52
C VAL A 168 -36.88 -12.93 15.13
N ASP A 169 -37.77 -12.28 14.37
CA ASP A 169 -38.53 -11.12 14.84
C ASP A 169 -39.44 -11.46 16.04
N GLN A 170 -39.99 -12.68 16.09
CA GLN A 170 -40.78 -13.14 17.24
C GLN A 170 -39.97 -13.28 18.54
N GLN A 171 -38.65 -13.47 18.45
CA GLN A 171 -37.75 -13.60 19.61
C GLN A 171 -37.20 -12.25 20.08
N LEU A 172 -37.42 -11.18 19.31
CA LEU A 172 -36.80 -9.88 19.53
C LEU A 172 -37.83 -8.86 20.05
N PRO A 173 -37.46 -8.00 21.01
CA PRO A 173 -38.23 -6.81 21.30
C PRO A 173 -38.37 -5.91 20.07
N GLY A 174 -39.49 -5.18 19.93
CA GLY A 174 -39.73 -4.33 18.76
C GLY A 174 -38.62 -3.32 18.45
N ALA A 175 -37.98 -2.76 19.49
CA ALA A 175 -36.83 -1.88 19.32
C ALA A 175 -35.63 -2.59 18.66
N MET A 176 -35.40 -3.87 18.97
CA MET A 176 -34.32 -4.65 18.37
C MET A 176 -34.64 -5.05 16.93
N VAL A 177 -35.91 -5.30 16.60
CA VAL A 177 -36.36 -5.52 15.20
C VAL A 177 -36.05 -4.28 14.35
N GLN A 178 -36.36 -3.08 14.85
CA GLN A 178 -36.04 -1.82 14.15
C GLN A 178 -34.53 -1.62 13.95
N LEU A 179 -33.72 -1.95 14.96
CA LEU A 179 -32.26 -1.91 14.82
C LEU A 179 -31.76 -2.90 13.77
N LEU A 180 -32.29 -4.13 13.77
CA LEU A 180 -31.96 -5.15 12.77
C LEU A 180 -32.28 -4.65 11.35
N ASP A 181 -33.47 -4.06 11.13
CA ASP A 181 -33.86 -3.50 9.84
C ASP A 181 -32.91 -2.40 9.36
N SER A 182 -32.57 -1.46 10.26
CA SER A 182 -31.65 -0.37 9.93
C SER A 182 -30.27 -0.88 9.49
N GLN A 183 -29.77 -1.93 10.15
CA GLN A 183 -28.47 -2.52 9.86
C GLN A 183 -28.50 -3.34 8.57
N LEU A 184 -29.58 -4.07 8.29
CA LEU A 184 -29.76 -4.79 7.02
C LEU A 184 -29.84 -3.82 5.84
N LEU A 185 -30.55 -2.70 5.99
CA LEU A 185 -30.59 -1.64 4.99
C LEU A 185 -29.20 -1.03 4.74
N ALA A 186 -28.45 -0.74 5.81
CA ALA A 186 -27.08 -0.27 5.72
C ALA A 186 -26.18 -1.28 5.00
N LEU A 187 -26.32 -2.58 5.28
CA LEU A 187 -25.58 -3.64 4.60
C LEU A 187 -25.90 -3.72 3.10
N GLY A 188 -27.17 -3.56 2.71
CA GLY A 188 -27.57 -3.47 1.30
C GLY A 188 -26.93 -2.28 0.59
N THR A 189 -26.94 -1.11 1.24
CA THR A 189 -26.28 0.11 0.72
C THR A 189 -24.78 -0.09 0.54
N LEU A 190 -24.10 -0.68 1.54
CA LEU A 190 -22.68 -0.98 1.47
C LEU A 190 -22.35 -1.97 0.35
N ASP A 191 -23.18 -2.99 0.13
CA ASP A 191 -22.99 -3.94 -0.97
C ASP A 191 -23.10 -3.26 -2.34
N ALA A 192 -24.07 -2.36 -2.52
CA ALA A 192 -24.21 -1.57 -3.75
C ALA A 192 -23.02 -0.63 -3.99
N GLN A 193 -22.54 0.06 -2.95
CA GLN A 193 -21.36 0.92 -3.05
C GLN A 193 -20.10 0.13 -3.40
N ILE A 194 -19.89 -1.04 -2.80
CA ILE A 194 -18.76 -1.92 -3.13
C ILE A 194 -18.84 -2.38 -4.58
N ALA A 195 -20.03 -2.80 -5.05
CA ALA A 195 -20.22 -3.23 -6.44
C ALA A 195 -19.93 -2.09 -7.44
N SER A 196 -20.38 -0.87 -7.15
CA SER A 196 -20.07 0.31 -7.97
C SER A 196 -18.56 0.58 -8.07
N LEU A 197 -17.83 0.51 -6.94
CA LEU A 197 -16.39 0.66 -6.93
C LEU A 197 -15.67 -0.47 -7.66
N GLU A 198 -16.18 -1.71 -7.59
CA GLU A 198 -15.64 -2.84 -8.36
C GLU A 198 -15.82 -2.65 -9.86
N ALA A 199 -16.97 -2.11 -10.31
CA ALA A 199 -17.20 -1.77 -11.71
C ALA A 199 -16.23 -0.67 -12.19
N GLN A 200 -15.96 0.35 -11.37
CA GLN A 200 -14.96 1.38 -11.68
C GLN A 200 -13.55 0.77 -11.83
N ILE A 201 -13.15 -0.11 -10.91
CA ILE A 201 -11.86 -0.80 -11.00
C ILE A 201 -11.79 -1.66 -12.28
N GLU A 202 -12.88 -2.31 -12.66
CA GLU A 202 -12.94 -3.08 -13.89
C GLU A 202 -12.81 -2.19 -15.14
N ALA A 203 -13.44 -1.01 -15.15
CA ALA A 203 -13.28 -0.03 -16.23
C ALA A 203 -11.81 0.42 -16.36
N VAL A 204 -11.14 0.73 -15.24
CA VAL A 204 -9.70 1.04 -15.22
C VAL A 204 -8.87 -0.12 -15.77
N GLN A 205 -9.21 -1.35 -15.41
CA GLN A 205 -8.49 -2.52 -15.92
C GLN A 205 -8.64 -2.69 -17.43
N ARG A 206 -9.80 -2.34 -18.00
CA ARG A 206 -10.04 -2.42 -19.46
C ARG A 206 -9.29 -1.33 -20.23
N SER A 207 -9.21 -0.11 -19.69
CA SER A 207 -8.57 1.03 -20.36
C SER A 207 -7.05 1.11 -20.15
N ASN A 208 -6.52 0.53 -19.07
CA ASN A 208 -5.10 0.56 -18.74
C ASN A 208 -4.36 -0.66 -19.31
N GLU A 209 -3.48 -0.45 -20.29
CA GLU A 209 -2.71 -1.52 -20.95
C GLU A 209 -1.82 -2.32 -19.99
N VAL A 210 -1.18 -1.65 -19.03
CA VAL A 210 -0.36 -2.31 -18.00
C VAL A 210 -1.23 -3.20 -17.12
N ALA A 211 -2.39 -2.72 -16.68
CA ALA A 211 -3.33 -3.52 -15.90
C ALA A 211 -3.88 -4.72 -16.72
N ARG A 212 -4.12 -4.57 -18.03
CA ARG A 212 -4.47 -5.69 -18.92
C ARG A 212 -3.40 -6.77 -18.96
N ARG A 213 -2.14 -6.38 -19.16
CA ARG A 213 -1.00 -7.32 -19.18
C ARG A 213 -0.82 -8.00 -17.83
N LEU A 214 -0.84 -7.25 -16.73
CA LEU A 214 -0.68 -7.81 -15.39
C LEU A 214 -1.78 -8.82 -15.02
N ARG A 215 -3.02 -8.62 -15.48
CA ARG A 215 -4.13 -9.56 -15.24
C ARG A 215 -3.94 -10.93 -15.91
N GLN A 216 -3.07 -11.02 -16.92
CA GLN A 216 -2.75 -12.30 -17.58
C GLN A 216 -1.86 -13.20 -16.72
N VAL A 217 -1.18 -12.66 -15.70
CA VAL A 217 -0.32 -13.42 -14.81
C VAL A 217 -1.18 -14.30 -13.89
N PRO A 218 -1.00 -15.63 -13.87
CA PRO A 218 -1.68 -16.49 -12.93
C PRO A 218 -1.47 -16.00 -11.49
N GLY A 219 -2.55 -15.88 -10.72
CA GLY A 219 -2.52 -15.35 -9.36
C GLY A 219 -2.64 -13.83 -9.26
N ILE A 220 -2.57 -13.06 -10.35
CA ILE A 220 -2.87 -11.62 -10.34
C ILE A 220 -4.28 -11.40 -10.89
N GLY A 221 -5.25 -11.25 -9.99
CA GLY A 221 -6.63 -10.92 -10.34
C GLY A 221 -6.83 -9.42 -10.63
N LEU A 222 -8.08 -9.05 -10.95
CA LEU A 222 -8.50 -7.66 -11.24
C LEU A 222 -7.90 -6.63 -10.28
N LEU A 223 -8.12 -6.82 -8.98
CA LEU A 223 -7.65 -5.88 -7.94
C LEU A 223 -6.13 -5.77 -7.90
N GLY A 224 -5.44 -6.90 -8.07
CA GLY A 224 -3.98 -6.97 -8.10
C GLY A 224 -3.42 -6.21 -9.30
N ALA A 225 -4.00 -6.43 -10.47
CA ALA A 225 -3.54 -5.86 -11.72
C ALA A 225 -3.63 -4.33 -11.74
N THR A 226 -4.79 -3.77 -11.37
CA THR A 226 -4.98 -2.30 -11.36
C THR A 226 -4.17 -1.62 -10.26
N ALA A 227 -4.12 -2.20 -9.06
CA ALA A 227 -3.36 -1.62 -7.96
C ALA A 227 -1.84 -1.68 -8.21
N LEU A 228 -1.35 -2.77 -8.81
CA LEU A 228 0.05 -2.87 -9.23
C LEU A 228 0.37 -1.89 -10.38
N ALA A 229 -0.49 -1.76 -11.39
CA ALA A 229 -0.30 -0.79 -12.46
C ALA A 229 -0.19 0.65 -11.92
N ALA A 230 -1.11 1.05 -11.04
CA ALA A 230 -1.09 2.38 -10.42
C ALA A 230 0.11 2.58 -9.48
N THR A 231 0.59 1.52 -8.83
CA THR A 231 1.75 1.58 -7.93
C THR A 231 3.07 1.62 -8.69
N LEU A 232 3.22 0.80 -9.73
CA LEU A 232 4.46 0.65 -10.47
C LEU A 232 4.70 1.81 -11.44
N GLY A 233 3.65 2.38 -12.02
CA GLY A 233 3.80 3.38 -13.08
C GLY A 233 4.55 2.80 -14.27
N ASP A 234 5.68 3.38 -14.62
CA ASP A 234 6.61 2.90 -15.65
C ASP A 234 7.64 1.88 -15.12
N GLY A 235 7.65 1.62 -13.82
CA GLY A 235 8.59 0.70 -13.16
C GLY A 235 10.00 1.27 -12.92
N SER A 236 10.33 2.46 -13.46
CA SER A 236 11.66 3.09 -13.36
C SER A 236 12.02 3.47 -11.93
N ALA A 237 11.00 3.60 -11.08
CA ALA A 237 11.14 3.91 -9.67
C ALA A 237 11.65 2.73 -8.81
N TRP A 238 12.13 1.64 -9.40
CA TRP A 238 12.94 0.60 -8.74
C TRP A 238 14.07 0.13 -9.65
N ARG A 239 15.22 -0.22 -9.07
CA ARG A 239 16.42 -0.73 -9.76
C ARG A 239 16.27 -2.16 -10.26
N SER A 240 15.43 -2.95 -9.57
CA SER A 240 15.23 -4.35 -9.92
C SER A 240 13.92 -4.91 -9.36
N ALA A 241 13.49 -6.01 -9.96
CA ALA A 241 12.37 -6.82 -9.47
C ALA A 241 12.52 -7.23 -7.99
N ARG A 242 13.75 -7.54 -7.56
CA ARG A 242 14.05 -7.92 -6.16
C ARG A 242 13.88 -6.73 -5.22
N GLU A 243 14.29 -5.54 -5.64
CA GLU A 243 14.08 -4.32 -4.86
C GLU A 243 12.59 -4.04 -4.69
N PHE A 244 11.78 -4.15 -5.76
CA PHE A 244 10.33 -3.98 -5.67
C PHE A 244 9.69 -4.97 -4.67
N ALA A 245 10.02 -6.26 -4.76
CA ALA A 245 9.49 -7.28 -3.85
C ALA A 245 9.90 -7.01 -2.38
N CYS A 246 11.11 -6.51 -2.15
CA CYS A 246 11.57 -6.07 -0.83
C CYS A 246 10.77 -4.86 -0.31
N CYS A 247 10.51 -3.86 -1.16
CA CYS A 247 9.69 -2.70 -0.84
C CYS A 247 8.24 -3.08 -0.52
N MET A 248 7.69 -4.12 -1.15
CA MET A 248 6.37 -4.68 -0.80
C MET A 248 6.38 -5.53 0.48
N GLY A 249 7.54 -5.64 1.13
CA GLY A 249 7.71 -6.33 2.40
C GLY A 249 7.54 -7.85 2.32
N LEU A 250 7.85 -8.43 1.16
CA LEU A 250 7.76 -9.86 0.86
C LEU A 250 9.08 -10.61 1.08
N THR A 251 10.10 -9.92 1.61
CA THR A 251 11.39 -10.51 1.96
C THR A 251 11.47 -10.80 3.46
N PRO A 252 12.20 -11.85 3.89
CA PRO A 252 12.38 -12.14 5.32
C PRO A 252 13.04 -10.99 6.07
N ARG A 253 12.67 -10.79 7.33
CA ARG A 253 13.48 -10.03 8.29
C ARG A 253 14.66 -10.90 8.69
N HIS A 254 15.83 -10.29 8.83
CA HIS A 254 16.96 -10.93 9.48
C HIS A 254 17.31 -10.17 10.77
N THR A 255 17.76 -10.91 11.78
CA THR A 255 18.39 -10.36 12.99
C THR A 255 19.66 -11.16 13.26
N GLY A 256 20.69 -10.50 13.78
CA GLY A 256 21.95 -11.17 14.07
C GLY A 256 22.95 -10.26 14.74
N THR A 257 23.79 -10.86 15.58
CA THR A 257 24.96 -10.25 16.21
C THR A 257 26.09 -11.28 16.21
N GLY A 258 27.35 -10.84 16.14
CA GLY A 258 28.52 -11.74 16.27
C GLY A 258 28.56 -12.90 15.26
N GLY A 259 28.25 -12.66 13.99
CA GLY A 259 28.35 -13.66 12.92
C GLY A 259 27.18 -14.65 12.79
N LYS A 260 26.19 -14.63 13.70
CA LYS A 260 25.00 -15.49 13.62
C LYS A 260 23.82 -14.75 13.01
N VAL A 261 23.34 -15.18 11.84
CA VAL A 261 22.14 -14.61 11.19
C VAL A 261 20.93 -15.52 11.43
N ARG A 262 19.88 -14.98 12.04
CA ARG A 262 18.58 -15.63 12.18
C ARG A 262 17.57 -14.99 11.22
N MET A 263 16.94 -15.81 10.39
CA MET A 263 15.88 -15.40 9.47
C MET A 263 14.52 -15.58 10.14
N GLY A 264 13.75 -14.50 10.22
CA GLY A 264 12.40 -14.49 10.80
C GLY A 264 11.30 -14.44 9.74
N GLY A 265 10.09 -14.02 10.16
CA GLY A 265 8.99 -13.73 9.25
C GLY A 265 9.28 -12.58 8.29
N ILE A 266 8.39 -12.34 7.33
CA ILE A 266 8.56 -11.25 6.34
C ILE A 266 8.65 -9.87 6.98
N SER A 267 9.30 -8.93 6.28
CA SER A 267 9.50 -7.56 6.76
C SER A 267 8.20 -6.81 7.00
N LYS A 268 7.13 -7.10 6.25
CA LYS A 268 5.86 -6.37 6.29
C LYS A 268 6.03 -4.85 6.07
N ARG A 269 7.19 -4.40 5.56
CA ARG A 269 7.45 -2.99 5.23
C ARG A 269 6.70 -2.57 3.95
N GLY A 270 6.48 -1.28 3.77
CA GLY A 270 5.78 -0.74 2.60
C GLY A 270 4.30 -1.05 2.56
N ASP A 271 3.75 -1.14 1.35
CA ASP A 271 2.30 -1.15 1.13
C ASP A 271 1.63 -2.47 1.56
N ALA A 272 0.79 -2.39 2.59
CA ALA A 272 0.08 -3.54 3.13
C ALA A 272 -1.04 -4.05 2.19
N TYR A 273 -1.65 -3.18 1.39
CA TYR A 273 -2.73 -3.53 0.48
C TYR A 273 -2.19 -4.34 -0.71
N ILE A 274 -1.14 -3.85 -1.37
CA ILE A 274 -0.50 -4.57 -2.49
C ILE A 274 0.03 -5.93 -2.02
N ARG A 275 0.71 -5.97 -0.86
CA ARG A 275 1.17 -7.22 -0.26
C ARG A 275 0.02 -8.21 -0.02
N THR A 276 -1.10 -7.73 0.50
CA THR A 276 -2.28 -8.55 0.76
C THR A 276 -2.83 -9.17 -0.54
N LEU A 277 -2.96 -8.36 -1.60
CA LEU A 277 -3.41 -8.83 -2.91
C LEU A 277 -2.48 -9.90 -3.49
N LEU A 278 -1.16 -9.67 -3.44
CA LEU A 278 -0.16 -10.63 -3.91
C LEU A 278 -0.19 -11.94 -3.11
N ILE A 279 -0.34 -11.88 -1.79
CA ILE A 279 -0.46 -13.07 -0.94
C ILE A 279 -1.75 -13.83 -1.22
N HIS A 280 -2.88 -13.15 -1.42
CA HIS A 280 -4.13 -13.83 -1.78
C HIS A 280 -4.05 -14.51 -3.15
N GLY A 281 -3.46 -13.82 -4.12
CA GLY A 281 -3.14 -14.38 -5.43
C GLY A 281 -2.29 -15.63 -5.34
N ALA A 282 -1.21 -15.55 -4.56
CA ALA A 282 -0.32 -16.67 -4.31
C ALA A 282 -1.02 -17.85 -3.61
N ARG A 283 -1.85 -17.58 -2.60
CA ARG A 283 -2.61 -18.64 -1.90
C ARG A 283 -3.55 -19.39 -2.83
N ASN A 284 -4.13 -18.71 -3.81
CA ASN A 284 -4.96 -19.36 -4.83
C ASN A 284 -4.11 -20.35 -5.64
N LEU A 285 -2.96 -19.92 -6.15
CA LEU A 285 -2.04 -20.79 -6.90
C LEU A 285 -1.54 -21.99 -6.08
N VAL A 286 -1.22 -21.78 -4.80
CA VAL A 286 -0.71 -22.84 -3.92
C VAL A 286 -1.81 -23.85 -3.54
N ARG A 287 -3.08 -23.43 -3.50
CA ARG A 287 -4.23 -24.32 -3.24
C ARG A 287 -4.73 -25.07 -4.47
N CYS A 288 -4.20 -24.78 -5.65
CA CYS A 288 -4.60 -25.49 -6.87
C CYS A 288 -4.36 -27.00 -6.70
N ALA A 289 -5.26 -27.83 -7.24
CA ALA A 289 -5.17 -29.29 -7.14
C ALA A 289 -3.88 -29.84 -7.78
N GLN A 290 -3.42 -29.19 -8.85
CA GLN A 290 -2.15 -29.48 -9.51
C GLN A 290 -1.29 -28.21 -9.54
N PRO A 291 -0.60 -27.88 -8.43
CA PRO A 291 0.28 -26.74 -8.41
C PRO A 291 1.48 -27.02 -9.31
N VAL A 292 2.04 -25.96 -9.94
CA VAL A 292 3.23 -26.11 -10.79
C VAL A 292 4.37 -26.79 -10.02
N PRO A 293 5.23 -27.61 -10.68
CA PRO A 293 6.11 -28.56 -9.98
C PRO A 293 6.96 -27.97 -8.86
N TRP A 294 7.51 -26.78 -9.04
CA TRP A 294 8.34 -26.13 -8.01
C TRP A 294 7.53 -25.72 -6.76
N ILE A 295 6.23 -25.41 -6.89
CA ILE A 295 5.35 -25.12 -5.74
C ILE A 295 5.05 -26.42 -5.00
N ALA A 296 4.74 -27.51 -5.72
CA ALA A 296 4.51 -28.82 -5.13
C ALA A 296 5.72 -29.29 -4.31
N GLN A 297 6.91 -29.28 -4.92
CA GLN A 297 8.18 -29.62 -4.25
C GLN A 297 8.52 -28.71 -3.05
N LEU A 298 8.01 -27.48 -3.02
CA LEU A 298 8.22 -26.59 -1.88
C LEU A 298 7.23 -26.88 -0.75
N LEU A 299 6.00 -27.28 -1.06
CA LEU A 299 4.98 -27.69 -0.10
C LEU A 299 5.37 -28.96 0.66
N GLU A 300 6.10 -29.88 0.03
CA GLU A 300 6.66 -31.07 0.68
C GLU A 300 7.63 -30.73 1.82
N ARG A 301 8.29 -29.57 1.75
CA ARG A 301 9.39 -29.20 2.67
C ARG A 301 9.06 -28.02 3.57
N ARG A 302 8.04 -27.21 3.25
CA ARG A 302 7.76 -25.93 3.91
C ARG A 302 6.28 -25.73 4.18
N PRO A 303 5.91 -25.08 5.31
CA PRO A 303 4.52 -24.78 5.62
C PRO A 303 3.83 -23.94 4.54
N PHE A 304 2.53 -24.16 4.35
CA PHE A 304 1.69 -23.50 3.35
C PHE A 304 1.91 -21.98 3.22
N ASN A 305 1.89 -21.24 4.35
CA ASN A 305 2.03 -19.78 4.33
C ASN A 305 3.45 -19.32 3.93
N VAL A 306 4.47 -20.14 4.14
CA VAL A 306 5.85 -19.87 3.67
C VAL A 306 5.90 -20.02 2.15
N VAL A 307 5.28 -21.08 1.62
CA VAL A 307 5.18 -21.29 0.16
C VAL A 307 4.39 -20.16 -0.50
N ALA A 308 3.24 -19.79 0.06
CA ALA A 308 2.43 -18.67 -0.44
C ALA A 308 3.22 -17.35 -0.45
N THR A 309 4.07 -17.12 0.56
CA THR A 309 4.95 -15.94 0.59
C THR A 309 6.00 -16.00 -0.53
N ALA A 310 6.62 -17.16 -0.76
CA ALA A 310 7.60 -17.34 -1.83
C ALA A 310 6.97 -17.12 -3.22
N VAL A 311 5.75 -17.63 -3.43
CA VAL A 311 4.96 -17.39 -4.65
C VAL A 311 4.62 -15.90 -4.79
N ALA A 312 4.15 -15.24 -3.74
CA ALA A 312 3.86 -13.79 -3.76
C ALA A 312 5.11 -12.96 -4.11
N HIS A 313 6.27 -13.33 -3.56
CA HIS A 313 7.54 -12.71 -3.92
C HIS A 313 7.89 -12.90 -5.41
N LYS A 314 7.61 -14.07 -5.98
CA LYS A 314 7.78 -14.33 -7.42
C LYS A 314 6.77 -13.52 -8.26
N LEU A 315 5.52 -13.40 -7.84
CA LEU A 315 4.49 -12.58 -8.50
C LEU A 315 4.88 -11.10 -8.51
N ALA A 316 5.38 -10.55 -7.40
CA ALA A 316 5.85 -9.18 -7.33
C ALA A 316 6.99 -8.92 -8.34
N ARG A 317 7.94 -9.85 -8.41
CA ARG A 317 9.08 -9.77 -9.34
C ARG A 317 8.63 -9.83 -10.80
N ALA A 318 7.70 -10.73 -11.12
CA ALA A 318 7.14 -10.86 -12.46
C ALA A 318 6.39 -9.58 -12.86
N ALA A 319 5.55 -9.05 -11.98
CA ALA A 319 4.82 -7.81 -12.22
C ALA A 319 5.75 -6.63 -12.52
N TRP A 320 6.80 -6.43 -11.70
CA TRP A 320 7.78 -5.38 -11.98
C TRP A 320 8.49 -5.56 -13.31
N ALA A 321 8.94 -6.79 -13.62
CA ALA A 321 9.66 -7.08 -14.86
C ALA A 321 8.80 -6.78 -16.11
N MET A 322 7.52 -7.19 -16.07
CA MET A 322 6.58 -6.91 -17.16
C MET A 322 6.33 -5.42 -17.37
N VAL A 323 6.25 -4.64 -16.30
CA VAL A 323 6.08 -3.18 -16.40
C VAL A 323 7.35 -2.52 -16.93
N ALA A 324 8.50 -2.80 -16.31
CA ALA A 324 9.76 -2.16 -16.64
C ALA A 324 10.26 -2.50 -18.07
N GLN A 325 9.96 -3.70 -18.57
CA GLN A 325 10.39 -4.16 -19.89
C GLN A 325 9.29 -4.04 -20.95
N GLY A 326 8.08 -3.65 -20.57
CA GLY A 326 6.95 -3.58 -21.49
C GLY A 326 6.54 -4.93 -22.09
N THR A 327 6.86 -6.06 -21.46
CA THR A 327 6.61 -7.40 -22.02
C THR A 327 5.27 -7.99 -21.61
N ALA A 328 4.68 -8.82 -22.48
CA ALA A 328 3.53 -9.64 -22.13
C ALA A 328 3.91 -10.80 -21.20
N TRP A 329 2.91 -11.40 -20.52
CA TRP A 329 3.14 -12.58 -19.71
C TRP A 329 3.49 -13.78 -20.58
N GLN A 330 4.56 -14.51 -20.23
CA GLN A 330 4.98 -15.73 -20.90
C GLN A 330 5.02 -16.87 -19.87
N ALA A 331 4.11 -17.84 -20.01
CA ALA A 331 3.97 -18.95 -19.05
C ALA A 331 5.26 -19.80 -18.90
N ASN A 332 6.09 -19.86 -19.94
CA ASN A 332 7.29 -20.71 -20.02
C ASN A 332 8.60 -19.94 -20.02
N HIS A 333 8.62 -18.67 -19.58
CA HIS A 333 9.87 -17.91 -19.53
C HIS A 333 10.83 -18.53 -18.50
N LYS A 334 11.79 -19.33 -18.98
CA LYS A 334 12.96 -19.76 -18.22
C LYS A 334 13.79 -18.50 -17.99
N ALA A 335 13.58 -17.82 -16.85
CA ALA A 335 14.45 -16.75 -16.44
C ALA A 335 15.88 -17.31 -16.43
N GLY A 336 16.70 -16.86 -17.39
CA GLY A 336 18.07 -17.29 -17.55
C GLY A 336 18.80 -17.17 -16.22
N VAL A 337 19.35 -18.30 -15.76
CA VAL A 337 20.38 -18.32 -14.74
C VAL A 337 21.64 -17.78 -15.43
N THR A 338 21.78 -16.46 -15.50
CA THR A 338 23.12 -15.87 -15.61
C THR A 338 23.71 -15.93 -14.21
N ALA A 339 24.36 -17.06 -13.94
CA ALA A 339 25.39 -17.12 -12.93
C ALA A 339 26.51 -16.18 -13.39
N HIS A 340 26.64 -15.03 -12.73
CA HIS A 340 27.89 -14.31 -12.74
C HIS A 340 28.54 -14.55 -11.38
N ALA A 341 29.74 -15.14 -11.47
CA ALA A 341 30.68 -15.47 -10.41
C ALA A 341 31.09 -14.23 -9.61
#